data_AF-A0A3D8JZ77-F1
#
_entry.id   AF-A0A3D8JZ77-F1
#
_cell.length_a   1.000
_cell.length_b   1.000
_cell.length_c   1.000
_cell.angle_alpha   90.00
_cell.angle_beta   90.00
_cell.angle_gamma   90.00
#
_symmetry.space_group_name_H-M   'P 1'
#
loop_
_entity.id
_entity.type
_entity.pdbx_description
1 polymer ?
#
loop_
_entity_poly.entity_id
_entity_poly.type
_entity_poly.pdbx_seq_one_letter_code
_entity_poly.pdbx_strand_id
1 'polypeptide(L)'
;MERMNVAFPALFLFLVALPGFLFRQFFQRNEVRTANHAPFGAVALKALLCAALFNALVASAVCLAGYEIKLRDVIHLLVGGAAPLNHIEDRLIWLDLHPVTGLGYFALTNGLALVSALLLRWLVRRWELDRVGSPFARAARGDAPWYYLFAGLDQPKNQAADGATVAAVVEYKEGSYLYTGLLDGYEVNEQGQLDRLLLLKAQRRRFEHDREYDAAAQMYQDDKTRFYPIGGDVFVLRYDDVKTLNVTYLSLHKKRQFGGQTPVQVDLGLSTIMHRTGGRNETSKHISARQRTDFPRLVNAD
;
A
#
# COMPACT_ATOMS: atom_id res chain seq x y z
N MET A 1 42.90 3.22 -29.34
CA MET A 1 41.93 3.36 -28.24
C MET A 1 40.77 2.45 -28.55
N GLU A 2 40.84 1.19 -28.13
CA GLU A 2 39.71 0.27 -28.23
C GLU A 2 38.57 0.82 -27.38
N ARG A 3 37.35 0.86 -27.94
CA ARG A 3 36.14 1.14 -27.18
C ARG A 3 35.95 0.00 -26.19
N MET A 4 36.32 0.23 -24.92
CA MET A 4 36.02 -0.71 -23.85
C MET A 4 34.51 -0.97 -23.85
N ASN A 5 34.13 -2.24 -23.96
CA ASN A 5 32.74 -2.66 -24.04
C ASN A 5 32.11 -2.63 -22.63
N VAL A 6 31.93 -1.43 -22.08
CA VAL A 6 31.41 -1.19 -20.72
C VAL A 6 29.97 -1.71 -20.55
N ALA A 7 29.27 -1.94 -21.65
CA ALA A 7 27.90 -2.44 -21.66
C ALA A 7 27.75 -3.78 -20.95
N PHE A 8 28.71 -4.70 -21.10
CA PHE A 8 28.58 -6.05 -20.55
C PHE A 8 28.76 -6.09 -19.01
N PRO A 9 29.82 -5.51 -18.41
CA PRO A 9 29.92 -5.40 -16.95
C PRO A 9 28.73 -4.66 -16.33
N ALA A 10 28.23 -3.61 -16.99
CA ALA A 10 27.06 -2.87 -16.52
C ALA A 10 25.79 -3.75 -16.49
N LEU A 11 25.53 -4.50 -17.56
CA LEU A 11 24.41 -5.45 -17.62
C LEU A 11 24.55 -6.54 -16.56
N PHE A 12 25.76 -7.07 -16.37
CA PHE A 12 26.01 -8.09 -15.36
C PHE A 12 25.75 -7.56 -13.94
N LEU A 13 26.25 -6.38 -13.60
CA LEU A 13 25.97 -5.72 -12.31
C LEU A 13 24.48 -5.48 -12.12
N PHE A 14 23.79 -5.06 -13.18
CA PHE A 14 22.34 -4.88 -13.15
C PHE A 14 21.61 -6.20 -12.84
N LEU A 15 21.98 -7.31 -13.49
CA LEU A 15 21.38 -8.63 -13.23
C LEU A 15 21.66 -9.13 -11.81
N VAL A 16 22.86 -8.88 -11.28
CA VAL A 16 23.22 -9.23 -9.89
C VAL A 16 22.42 -8.40 -8.89
N ALA A 17 22.15 -7.12 -9.18
CA ALA A 17 21.41 -6.21 -8.31
C ALA A 17 19.87 -6.40 -8.39
N LEU A 18 19.35 -6.84 -9.54
CA LEU A 18 17.93 -7.01 -9.84
C LEU A 18 17.10 -7.75 -8.77
N PRO A 19 17.52 -8.91 -8.21
CA PRO A 19 16.70 -9.66 -7.25
C PRO A 19 16.32 -8.83 -6.02
N GLY A 20 17.20 -7.94 -5.55
CA GLY A 20 16.90 -7.06 -4.42
C GLY A 20 15.84 -6.01 -4.75
N PHE A 21 15.85 -5.47 -5.96
CA PHE A 21 14.82 -4.55 -6.44
C PHE A 21 13.48 -5.25 -6.62
N LEU A 22 13.48 -6.47 -7.19
CA LEU A 22 12.26 -7.29 -7.30
C LEU A 22 11.68 -7.60 -5.92
N PHE A 23 12.49 -8.07 -4.98
CA PHE A 23 12.05 -8.36 -3.63
C PHE A 23 11.34 -7.15 -3.02
N ARG A 24 12.00 -5.98 -3.05
CA ARG A 24 11.44 -4.74 -2.51
C ARG A 24 10.15 -4.32 -3.19
N GLN A 25 10.07 -4.47 -4.52
CA GLN A 25 8.90 -4.07 -5.31
C GLN A 25 7.66 -4.87 -4.93
N PHE A 26 7.79 -6.16 -4.62
CA PHE A 26 6.66 -7.06 -4.34
C PHE A 26 6.39 -7.32 -2.85
N PHE A 27 7.36 -7.03 -1.98
CA PHE A 27 7.24 -7.23 -0.53
C PHE A 27 6.15 -6.34 0.09
N GLN A 28 6.09 -5.05 -0.28
CA GLN A 28 5.10 -4.12 0.25
C GLN A 28 3.81 -4.07 -0.57
N ARG A 29 2.70 -3.72 0.11
CA ARG A 29 1.43 -3.38 -0.53
C ARG A 29 1.58 -2.15 -1.43
N ASN A 30 0.79 -2.06 -2.49
CA ASN A 30 0.88 -0.94 -3.44
C ASN A 30 0.57 0.38 -2.73
N GLU A 31 -0.42 0.36 -1.83
CA GLU A 31 -0.88 1.51 -1.05
C GLU A 31 0.24 2.08 -0.17
N VAL A 32 1.02 1.15 0.41
CA VAL A 32 2.14 1.47 1.28
C VAL A 32 3.37 1.91 0.48
N ARG A 33 3.57 1.33 -0.70
CA ARG A 33 4.71 1.62 -1.56
C ARG A 33 4.64 3.01 -2.17
N THR A 34 3.46 3.46 -2.61
CA THR A 34 3.31 4.80 -3.21
C THR A 34 3.39 5.92 -2.19
N ALA A 35 3.19 5.63 -0.90
CA ALA A 35 3.37 6.59 0.19
C ALA A 35 4.81 6.62 0.73
N ASN A 36 5.70 5.73 0.24
CA ASN A 36 7.07 5.62 0.72
C ASN A 36 8.02 6.51 -0.09
N HIS A 37 8.42 7.65 0.48
CA HIS A 37 9.31 8.63 -0.14
C HIS A 37 10.75 8.55 0.38
N ALA A 38 11.20 7.36 0.80
CA ALA A 38 12.58 7.17 1.18
C ALA A 38 13.54 7.62 0.05
N PRO A 39 14.63 8.34 0.39
CA PRO A 39 15.55 8.87 -0.62
C PRO A 39 16.13 7.74 -1.46
N PHE A 40 16.29 8.00 -2.76
CA PHE A 40 16.73 6.99 -3.74
C PHE A 40 17.98 6.23 -3.29
N GLY A 41 18.95 6.91 -2.66
CA GLY A 41 20.18 6.28 -2.15
C GLY A 41 19.90 5.23 -1.06
N ALA A 42 19.05 5.54 -0.07
CA ALA A 42 18.69 4.59 0.97
C ALA A 42 17.89 3.39 0.40
N VAL A 43 17.05 3.67 -0.59
CA VAL A 43 16.28 2.68 -1.34
C VAL A 43 17.21 1.72 -2.10
N ALA A 44 18.14 2.27 -2.88
CA ALA A 44 19.10 1.50 -3.66
C ALA A 44 20.00 0.67 -2.76
N LEU A 45 20.50 1.24 -1.66
CA LEU A 45 21.34 0.51 -0.69
C LEU A 45 20.60 -0.68 -0.08
N LYS A 46 19.35 -0.50 0.37
CA LYS A 46 18.53 -1.62 0.89
C LYS A 46 18.32 -2.69 -0.18
N ALA A 47 18.02 -2.29 -1.41
CA ALA A 47 17.87 -3.24 -2.53
C ALA A 47 19.18 -3.98 -2.80
N LEU A 48 20.33 -3.31 -2.83
CA LEU A 48 21.64 -3.93 -3.03
C LEU A 48 22.00 -4.91 -1.91
N LEU A 49 21.70 -4.57 -0.64
CA LEU A 49 21.90 -5.48 0.49
C LEU A 49 21.01 -6.73 0.37
N CYS A 50 19.74 -6.56 0.01
CA CYS A 50 18.85 -7.69 -0.27
C CYS A 50 19.35 -8.53 -1.46
N ALA A 51 19.84 -7.89 -2.53
CA ALA A 51 20.38 -8.57 -3.69
C ALA A 51 21.62 -9.40 -3.30
N ALA A 52 22.53 -8.85 -2.50
CA ALA A 52 23.69 -9.56 -1.99
C ALA A 52 23.28 -10.77 -1.15
N LEU A 53 22.27 -10.64 -0.30
CA LEU A 53 21.74 -11.76 0.49
C LEU A 53 21.20 -12.89 -0.41
N PHE A 54 20.36 -12.58 -1.40
CA PHE A 54 19.80 -13.60 -2.29
C PHE A 54 20.88 -14.27 -3.14
N ASN A 55 21.83 -13.51 -3.67
CA ASN A 55 22.96 -14.08 -4.40
C ASN A 55 23.80 -14.98 -3.50
N ALA A 56 24.07 -14.58 -2.25
CA ALA A 56 24.82 -15.42 -1.30
C ALA A 56 24.09 -16.72 -0.97
N LEU A 57 22.75 -16.67 -0.80
CA LEU A 57 21.94 -17.86 -0.54
C LEU A 57 21.96 -18.83 -1.72
N VAL A 58 21.76 -18.33 -2.94
CA VAL A 58 21.78 -19.17 -4.15
C VAL A 58 23.19 -19.70 -4.41
N ALA A 59 24.22 -18.87 -4.31
CA ALA A 59 25.60 -19.28 -4.44
C ALA A 59 25.97 -20.39 -3.44
N SER A 60 25.56 -20.25 -2.17
CA SER A 60 25.77 -21.28 -1.16
C SER A 60 25.03 -22.58 -1.49
N ALA A 61 23.77 -22.49 -1.93
CA ALA A 61 22.99 -23.67 -2.32
C ALA A 61 23.60 -24.40 -3.52
N VAL A 62 24.11 -23.65 -4.50
CA VAL A 62 24.79 -24.17 -5.69
C VAL A 62 26.13 -24.82 -5.32
N CYS A 63 26.91 -24.21 -4.42
CA CYS A 63 28.13 -24.81 -3.88
C CYS A 63 27.84 -26.11 -3.12
N LEU A 64 26.77 -26.16 -2.31
CA LEU A 64 26.34 -27.37 -1.62
C LEU A 64 25.86 -28.47 -2.60
N ALA A 65 25.34 -28.09 -3.75
CA ALA A 65 25.00 -29.02 -4.84
C ALA A 65 26.22 -29.51 -5.64
N GLY A 66 27.44 -29.12 -5.25
CA GLY A 66 28.69 -29.57 -5.85
C GLY A 66 29.20 -28.72 -7.01
N TYR A 67 28.60 -27.56 -7.28
CA TYR A 67 29.08 -26.65 -8.31
C TYR A 67 30.03 -25.58 -7.74
N GLU A 68 31.24 -25.50 -8.27
CA GLU A 68 32.25 -24.55 -7.78
C GLU A 68 32.13 -23.18 -8.49
N ILE A 69 31.75 -22.14 -7.74
CA ILE A 69 31.74 -20.77 -8.24
C ILE A 69 33.14 -20.19 -8.15
N LYS A 70 33.84 -20.14 -9.28
CA LYS A 70 35.19 -19.57 -9.39
C LYS A 70 35.13 -18.04 -9.43
N LEU A 71 35.23 -17.42 -8.25
CA LEU A 71 35.14 -15.96 -8.06
C LEU A 71 36.14 -15.17 -8.92
N ARG A 72 37.31 -15.75 -9.20
CA ARG A 72 38.33 -15.16 -10.10
C ARG A 72 37.73 -14.81 -11.46
N ASP A 73 36.93 -15.70 -12.04
CA ASP A 73 36.36 -15.46 -13.37
C ASP A 73 35.28 -14.39 -13.34
N VAL A 74 34.49 -14.33 -12.26
CA VAL A 74 33.50 -13.26 -12.04
C VAL A 74 34.18 -11.89 -11.98
N ILE A 75 35.34 -11.80 -11.31
CA ILE A 75 36.12 -10.56 -11.23
C ILE A 75 36.73 -10.19 -12.59
N HIS A 76 37.29 -11.16 -13.32
CA HIS A 76 37.80 -10.92 -14.68
C HIS A 76 36.70 -10.44 -15.63
N LEU A 77 35.53 -11.05 -15.53
CA LEU A 77 34.33 -10.71 -16.28
C LEU A 77 33.88 -9.26 -16.00
N LEU A 78 34.03 -8.80 -14.75
CA LEU A 78 33.67 -7.44 -14.32
C LEU A 78 34.69 -6.38 -14.76
N VAL A 79 35.98 -6.71 -14.71
CA VAL A 79 37.09 -5.81 -15.06
C VAL A 79 37.24 -5.68 -16.59
N GLY A 80 36.61 -6.58 -17.37
CA GLY A 80 36.73 -6.59 -18.83
C GLY A 80 38.15 -6.94 -19.28
N GLY A 81 38.93 -7.62 -18.44
CA GLY A 81 40.30 -7.99 -18.75
C GLY A 81 40.35 -9.06 -19.84
N ALA A 82 41.19 -8.86 -20.86
CA ALA A 82 41.49 -9.88 -21.86
C ALA A 82 42.21 -11.06 -21.17
N ALA A 83 41.44 -12.05 -20.71
CA ALA A 83 42.00 -13.31 -20.29
C ALA A 83 42.57 -14.04 -21.52
N PRO A 84 43.73 -14.71 -21.43
CA PRO A 84 44.26 -15.48 -22.54
C PRO A 84 43.24 -16.55 -22.96
N LEU A 85 42.86 -16.53 -24.25
CA LEU A 85 41.82 -17.38 -24.87
C LEU A 85 41.97 -18.87 -24.50
N ASN A 86 43.20 -19.33 -24.29
CA ASN A 86 43.56 -20.71 -23.97
C ASN A 86 42.98 -21.22 -22.64
N HIS A 87 42.53 -20.34 -21.73
CA HIS A 87 41.89 -20.74 -20.46
C HIS A 87 40.35 -20.64 -20.50
N ILE A 88 39.80 -20.14 -21.61
CA ILE A 88 38.36 -19.86 -21.78
C ILE A 88 37.70 -20.93 -22.66
N GLU A 89 38.46 -21.59 -23.53
CA GLU A 89 37.96 -22.60 -24.49
C GLU A 89 37.21 -23.74 -23.81
N ASP A 90 37.79 -24.38 -22.78
CA ASP A 90 37.11 -25.44 -22.01
C ASP A 90 35.80 -24.96 -21.38
N ARG A 91 35.72 -23.68 -21.01
CA ARG A 91 34.51 -23.10 -20.41
C ARG A 91 33.47 -22.71 -21.43
N LEU A 92 33.88 -22.29 -22.62
CA LEU A 92 32.99 -22.04 -23.74
C LEU A 92 32.36 -23.35 -24.20
N ILE A 93 33.17 -24.41 -24.33
CA ILE A 93 32.66 -25.77 -24.63
C ILE A 93 31.67 -26.20 -23.55
N TRP A 94 31.99 -25.99 -22.27
CA TRP A 94 31.06 -26.31 -21.18
C TRP A 94 29.77 -25.48 -21.23
N LEU A 95 29.86 -24.19 -21.56
CA LEU A 95 28.71 -23.28 -21.67
C LEU A 95 27.84 -23.63 -22.88
N ASP A 96 28.43 -24.03 -24.00
CA ASP A 96 27.72 -24.52 -25.18
C ASP A 96 26.96 -25.81 -24.88
N LEU A 97 27.52 -26.68 -24.02
CA LEU A 97 26.83 -27.87 -23.51
C LEU A 97 25.74 -27.54 -22.48
N HIS A 98 25.84 -26.39 -21.80
CA HIS A 98 24.90 -25.99 -20.75
C HIS A 98 24.46 -24.52 -20.86
N PRO A 99 23.81 -24.11 -21.96
CA PRO A 99 23.53 -22.71 -22.26
C PRO A 99 22.56 -22.07 -21.25
N VAL A 100 21.78 -22.88 -20.57
CA VAL A 100 20.79 -22.45 -19.58
C VAL A 100 21.39 -22.21 -18.19
N THR A 101 22.64 -22.57 -17.91
CA THR A 101 23.20 -22.49 -16.55
C THR A 101 23.36 -21.05 -16.07
N GLY A 102 23.92 -20.17 -16.89
CA GLY A 102 24.06 -18.75 -16.57
C GLY A 102 22.70 -18.07 -16.38
N LEU A 103 21.77 -18.26 -17.32
CA LEU A 103 20.41 -17.74 -17.21
C LEU A 103 19.65 -18.38 -16.03
N GLY A 104 19.90 -19.66 -15.76
CA GLY A 104 19.30 -20.43 -14.68
C GLY A 104 19.69 -19.90 -13.31
N TYR A 105 20.96 -19.50 -13.11
CA TYR A 105 21.41 -18.84 -11.88
C TYR A 105 20.63 -17.54 -11.63
N PHE A 106 20.53 -16.66 -12.63
CA PHE A 106 19.78 -15.41 -12.48
C PHE A 106 18.28 -15.65 -12.33
N ALA A 107 17.70 -16.58 -13.09
CA ALA A 107 16.29 -16.95 -12.97
C ALA A 107 15.98 -17.51 -11.58
N LEU A 108 16.83 -18.37 -11.04
CA LEU A 108 16.71 -18.94 -9.70
C LEU A 108 16.80 -17.85 -8.63
N THR A 109 17.76 -16.93 -8.75
CA THR A 109 17.97 -15.85 -7.77
C THR A 109 16.82 -14.84 -7.80
N ASN A 110 16.37 -14.42 -8.98
CA ASN A 110 15.22 -13.53 -9.13
C ASN A 110 13.91 -14.22 -8.71
N GLY A 111 13.74 -15.50 -9.05
CA GLY A 111 12.60 -16.32 -8.65
C GLY A 111 12.52 -16.50 -7.14
N LEU A 112 13.64 -16.82 -6.49
CA LEU A 112 13.73 -16.90 -5.04
C LEU A 112 13.37 -15.58 -4.39
N ALA A 113 13.92 -14.45 -4.88
CA ALA A 113 13.60 -13.13 -4.38
C ALA A 113 12.10 -12.81 -4.50
N LEU A 114 11.48 -13.09 -5.65
CA LEU A 114 10.06 -12.87 -5.87
C LEU A 114 9.19 -13.74 -4.95
N VAL A 115 9.48 -15.04 -4.89
CA VAL A 115 8.76 -16.00 -4.04
C VAL A 115 8.89 -15.61 -2.57
N SER A 116 10.10 -15.30 -2.10
CA SER A 116 10.32 -14.82 -0.73
C SER A 116 9.54 -13.55 -0.42
N ALA A 117 9.48 -12.58 -1.35
CA ALA A 117 8.69 -11.36 -1.16
C ALA A 117 7.18 -11.66 -1.01
N LEU A 118 6.64 -12.52 -1.88
CA LEU A 118 5.23 -12.90 -1.85
C LEU A 118 4.89 -13.74 -0.61
N LEU A 119 5.77 -14.67 -0.23
CA LEU A 119 5.61 -15.50 0.96
C LEU A 119 5.64 -14.64 2.23
N LEU A 120 6.62 -13.75 2.38
CA LEU A 120 6.67 -12.84 3.52
C LEU A 120 5.45 -11.92 3.57
N ARG A 121 5.02 -11.37 2.42
CA ARG A 121 3.80 -10.56 2.35
C ARG A 121 2.54 -11.36 2.72
N TRP A 122 2.47 -12.63 2.33
CA TRP A 122 1.40 -13.52 2.76
C TRP A 122 1.47 -13.79 4.26
N LEU A 123 2.66 -14.04 4.81
CA LEU A 123 2.91 -14.28 6.23
C LEU A 123 2.51 -13.09 7.09
N VAL A 124 2.93 -11.88 6.70
CA VAL A 124 2.58 -10.62 7.37
C VAL A 124 1.06 -10.45 7.40
N ARG A 125 0.35 -10.74 6.30
CA ARG A 125 -1.12 -10.66 6.26
C ARG A 125 -1.79 -11.76 7.09
N ARG A 126 -1.27 -12.98 7.04
CA ARG A 126 -1.86 -14.15 7.70
C ARG A 126 -1.77 -14.07 9.22
N TRP A 127 -0.71 -13.46 9.72
CA TRP A 127 -0.42 -13.28 11.14
C TRP A 127 -0.60 -11.83 11.62
N GLU A 128 -1.02 -10.92 10.73
CA GLU A 128 -1.26 -9.50 11.02
C GLU A 128 -0.04 -8.83 11.70
N LEU A 129 1.16 -9.17 11.22
CA LEU A 129 2.41 -8.72 11.81
C LEU A 129 2.62 -7.20 11.73
N ASP A 130 1.84 -6.52 10.89
CA ASP A 130 1.83 -5.07 10.69
C ASP A 130 0.98 -4.30 11.71
N ARG A 131 0.16 -4.98 12.53
CA ARG A 131 -0.66 -4.33 13.57
C ARG A 131 0.16 -3.84 14.76
N VAL A 132 -0.33 -2.76 15.38
CA VAL A 132 0.21 -2.22 16.63
C VAL A 132 0.13 -3.28 17.73
N GLY A 133 1.27 -3.55 18.39
CA GLY A 133 1.41 -4.57 19.43
C GLY A 133 2.14 -5.85 19.01
N SER A 134 2.35 -6.08 17.70
CA SER A 134 3.23 -7.15 17.22
C SER A 134 4.70 -6.77 17.44
N PRO A 135 5.57 -7.69 17.91
CA PRO A 135 7.01 -7.43 18.04
C PRO A 135 7.67 -7.11 16.69
N PHE A 136 7.10 -7.62 15.59
CA PHE A 136 7.59 -7.40 14.23
C PHE A 136 6.91 -6.23 13.51
N ALA A 137 6.02 -5.50 14.18
CA ALA A 137 5.30 -4.37 13.59
C ALA A 137 6.25 -3.36 12.96
N ARG A 138 7.36 -3.02 13.61
CA ARG A 138 8.33 -2.04 13.09
C ARG A 138 8.98 -2.46 11.76
N ALA A 139 9.14 -3.76 11.53
CA ALA A 139 9.78 -4.27 10.32
C ALA A 139 8.76 -4.57 9.20
N ALA A 140 7.56 -5.03 9.58
CA ALA A 140 6.50 -5.35 8.64
C ALA A 140 5.70 -4.11 8.18
N ARG A 141 5.60 -3.09 9.04
CA ARG A 141 4.94 -1.83 8.74
C ARG A 141 5.78 -1.02 7.77
N GLY A 142 5.20 -0.59 6.66
CA GLY A 142 5.84 0.36 5.77
C GLY A 142 5.55 1.80 6.15
N ASP A 143 6.17 2.72 5.44
CA ASP A 143 6.05 4.15 5.69
C ASP A 143 4.79 4.71 4.99
N ALA A 144 3.63 4.45 5.59
CA ALA A 144 2.34 4.84 5.03
C ALA A 144 1.33 5.16 6.14
N PRO A 145 1.54 6.24 6.90
CA PRO A 145 0.76 6.53 8.12
C PRO A 145 -0.75 6.60 7.86
N TRP A 146 -1.15 7.26 6.76
CA TRP A 146 -2.55 7.41 6.36
C TRP A 146 -3.25 6.09 6.07
N TYR A 147 -2.54 5.12 5.47
CA TYR A 147 -3.08 3.80 5.22
C TYR A 147 -3.46 3.09 6.53
N TYR A 148 -2.57 3.12 7.52
CA TYR A 148 -2.82 2.46 8.81
C TYR A 148 -3.89 3.17 9.63
N LEU A 149 -3.92 4.51 9.59
CA LEU A 149 -4.95 5.31 10.23
C LEU A 149 -6.32 5.01 9.63
N PHE A 150 -6.50 5.18 8.32
CA PHE A 150 -7.81 5.05 7.69
C PHE A 150 -8.32 3.61 7.62
N ALA A 151 -7.43 2.62 7.55
CA ALA A 151 -7.81 1.22 7.66
C ALA A 151 -8.08 0.77 9.12
N GLY A 152 -7.82 1.62 10.12
CA GLY A 152 -7.99 1.28 11.53
C GLY A 152 -7.07 0.16 12.02
N LEU A 153 -5.92 -0.05 11.38
CA LEU A 153 -4.95 -1.09 11.75
C LEU A 153 -4.18 -0.78 13.03
N ASP A 154 -4.25 0.47 13.48
CA ASP A 154 -3.72 0.91 14.77
C ASP A 154 -4.64 0.56 15.95
N GLN A 155 -5.88 0.11 15.69
CA GLN A 155 -6.79 -0.35 16.74
C GLN A 155 -6.47 -1.78 17.20
N PRO A 156 -6.69 -2.10 18.50
CA PRO A 156 -6.55 -3.45 19.01
C PRO A 156 -7.40 -4.44 18.20
N LYS A 157 -6.95 -5.69 18.08
CA LYS A 157 -7.63 -6.71 17.27
C LYS A 157 -9.10 -6.93 17.63
N ASN A 158 -9.47 -6.74 18.89
CA ASN A 158 -10.84 -6.88 19.37
C ASN A 158 -11.78 -5.73 18.93
N GLN A 159 -11.24 -4.65 18.35
CA GLN A 159 -11.96 -3.48 17.85
C GLN A 159 -11.60 -3.25 16.38
N ALA A 160 -11.56 -4.32 15.59
CA ALA A 160 -11.30 -4.18 14.16
C ALA A 160 -12.35 -3.25 13.53
N ALA A 161 -11.86 -2.25 12.80
CA ALA A 161 -12.69 -1.32 12.06
C ALA A 161 -13.14 -1.97 10.75
N ASP A 162 -14.43 -1.95 10.48
CA ASP A 162 -15.01 -2.34 9.19
C ASP A 162 -15.12 -1.14 8.23
N GLY A 163 -15.07 0.08 8.78
CA GLY A 163 -15.08 1.33 8.03
C GLY A 163 -14.64 2.51 8.89
N ALA A 164 -14.50 3.68 8.27
CA ALA A 164 -14.17 4.91 8.96
C ALA A 164 -15.06 6.06 8.48
N THR A 165 -15.54 6.86 9.41
CA THR A 165 -16.18 8.16 9.16
C THR A 165 -15.16 9.25 9.45
N VAL A 166 -15.08 10.23 8.57
CA VAL A 166 -14.18 11.37 8.72
C VAL A 166 -15.01 12.62 9.03
N ALA A 167 -14.54 13.41 9.99
CA ALA A 167 -15.02 14.75 10.26
C ALA A 167 -13.86 15.74 10.12
N ALA A 168 -13.99 16.70 9.21
CA ALA A 168 -12.95 17.64 8.84
C ALA A 168 -13.45 19.08 9.00
N VAL A 169 -12.65 19.93 9.65
CA VAL A 169 -12.93 21.38 9.76
C VAL A 169 -12.24 22.10 8.61
N VAL A 170 -13.03 22.86 7.86
CA VAL A 170 -12.57 23.69 6.74
C VAL A 170 -12.93 25.13 7.02
N GLU A 171 -11.95 26.02 6.88
CA GLU A 171 -12.10 27.44 7.16
C GLU A 171 -12.23 28.22 5.85
N TYR A 172 -13.31 28.98 5.72
CA TYR A 172 -13.52 29.92 4.62
C TYR A 172 -13.59 31.35 5.18
N LYS A 173 -13.51 32.34 4.28
CA LYS A 173 -13.67 33.76 4.67
C LYS A 173 -15.01 34.05 5.36
N GLU A 174 -16.04 33.27 5.05
CA GLU A 174 -17.40 33.41 5.58
C GLU A 174 -17.62 32.64 6.90
N GLY A 175 -16.62 31.90 7.38
CA GLY A 175 -16.69 31.12 8.62
C GLY A 175 -16.17 29.68 8.47
N SER A 176 -16.18 28.96 9.58
CA SER A 176 -15.72 27.57 9.67
C SER A 176 -16.87 26.58 9.45
N TYR A 177 -16.60 25.54 8.68
CA TYR A 177 -17.55 24.47 8.36
C TYR A 177 -16.99 23.12 8.78
N LEU A 178 -17.85 22.27 9.32
CA LEU A 178 -17.54 20.87 9.59
C LEU A 178 -18.14 20.02 8.47
N TYR A 179 -17.27 19.34 7.74
CA TYR A 179 -17.62 18.33 6.76
C TYR A 179 -17.53 16.95 7.41
N THR A 180 -18.55 16.12 7.25
CA THR A 180 -18.56 14.75 7.75
C THR A 180 -19.02 13.78 6.67
N GLY A 181 -18.49 12.56 6.65
CA GLY A 181 -18.91 11.53 5.70
C GLY A 181 -18.18 10.21 5.89
N LEU A 182 -18.69 9.17 5.24
CA LEU A 182 -18.05 7.85 5.23
C LEU A 182 -16.84 7.89 4.29
N LEU A 183 -15.67 7.48 4.76
CA LEU A 183 -14.46 7.45 3.94
C LEU A 183 -14.50 6.28 2.95
N ASP A 184 -14.57 6.58 1.65
CA ASP A 184 -14.44 5.58 0.57
C ASP A 184 -12.97 5.34 0.21
N GLY A 185 -12.16 6.39 0.25
CA GLY A 185 -10.75 6.33 -0.09
C GLY A 185 -10.06 7.67 0.04
N TYR A 186 -8.79 7.70 -0.34
CA TYR A 186 -7.98 8.90 -0.30
C TYR A 186 -6.94 8.88 -1.44
N GLU A 187 -6.42 10.06 -1.77
CA GLU A 187 -5.33 10.23 -2.73
C GLU A 187 -4.14 10.86 -2.01
N VAL A 188 -2.94 10.43 -2.39
CA VAL A 188 -1.69 10.99 -1.91
C VAL A 188 -0.96 11.69 -3.06
N ASN A 189 -0.26 12.77 -2.75
CA ASN A 189 0.56 13.48 -3.73
C ASN A 189 1.86 12.73 -4.05
N GLU A 190 2.68 13.29 -4.94
CA GLU A 190 3.98 12.72 -5.33
C GLU A 190 4.98 12.63 -4.17
N GLN A 191 4.71 13.30 -3.06
CA GLN A 191 5.48 13.31 -1.81
C GLN A 191 4.87 12.39 -0.75
N GLY A 192 3.79 11.66 -1.06
CA GLY A 192 3.14 10.68 -0.16
C GLY A 192 2.35 11.29 0.96
N GLN A 193 2.16 12.61 0.91
CA GLN A 193 1.28 13.33 1.80
C GLN A 193 -0.15 13.20 1.31
N LEU A 194 -1.09 13.28 2.23
CA LEU A 194 -2.51 13.23 1.92
C LEU A 194 -2.89 14.45 1.06
N ASP A 195 -3.49 14.23 -0.11
CA ASP A 195 -3.95 15.29 -1.02
C ASP A 195 -5.49 15.41 -0.96
N ARG A 196 -6.20 14.28 -1.07
CA ARG A 196 -7.67 14.27 -1.16
C ARG A 196 -8.29 13.19 -0.32
N LEU A 197 -9.45 13.51 0.24
CA LEU A 197 -10.34 12.58 0.92
C LEU A 197 -11.60 12.40 0.07
N LEU A 198 -11.97 11.15 -0.18
CA LEU A 198 -13.17 10.78 -0.91
C LEU A 198 -14.23 10.34 0.09
N LEU A 199 -15.27 11.16 0.26
CA LEU A 199 -16.33 10.95 1.24
C LEU A 199 -17.64 10.59 0.55
N LEU A 200 -18.29 9.53 1.02
CA LEU A 200 -19.66 9.16 0.65
C LEU A 200 -20.63 9.74 1.66
N LYS A 201 -21.85 10.04 1.20
CA LYS A 201 -22.94 10.60 2.03
C LYS A 201 -22.45 11.81 2.82
N ALA A 202 -21.68 12.67 2.16
CA ALA A 202 -21.07 13.82 2.82
C ALA A 202 -22.14 14.81 3.27
N GLN A 203 -21.93 15.39 4.44
CA GLN A 203 -22.78 16.41 5.03
C GLN A 203 -21.91 17.57 5.49
N ARG A 204 -22.46 18.78 5.47
CA ARG A 204 -21.82 19.98 5.99
C ARG A 204 -22.67 20.62 7.07
N ARG A 205 -22.02 21.24 8.05
CA ARG A 205 -22.66 22.19 8.96
C ARG A 205 -21.72 23.36 9.23
N ARG A 206 -22.28 24.51 9.60
CA ARG A 206 -21.49 25.63 10.14
C ARG A 206 -21.03 25.27 11.56
N PHE A 207 -19.81 25.66 11.90
CA PHE A 207 -19.20 25.35 13.19
C PHE A 207 -19.91 26.05 14.36
N GLU A 208 -20.46 27.24 14.12
CA GLU A 208 -21.25 28.02 15.10
C GLU A 208 -22.51 27.28 15.60
N HIS A 209 -23.05 26.35 14.80
CA HIS A 209 -24.22 25.54 15.16
C HIS A 209 -23.77 24.23 15.82
N ASP A 210 -22.87 24.33 16.80
CA ASP A 210 -22.46 23.17 17.56
C ASP A 210 -23.52 22.76 18.60
N ARG A 211 -23.34 21.60 19.21
CA ARG A 211 -24.30 21.06 20.18
C ARG A 211 -24.49 22.02 21.36
N GLU A 212 -25.74 22.36 21.64
CA GLU A 212 -26.09 23.04 22.89
C GLU A 212 -26.05 22.05 24.06
N TYR A 213 -25.43 22.48 25.15
CA TYR A 213 -25.38 21.69 26.38
C TYR A 213 -26.62 21.99 27.22
N ASP A 214 -27.45 20.97 27.42
CA ASP A 214 -28.59 21.07 28.32
C ASP A 214 -28.13 20.82 29.76
N ALA A 215 -28.03 21.90 30.53
CA ALA A 215 -27.61 21.84 31.93
C ALA A 215 -28.58 21.06 32.83
N ALA A 216 -29.88 20.99 32.47
CA ALA A 216 -30.89 20.27 33.26
C ALA A 216 -30.81 18.76 33.01
N ALA A 217 -30.57 18.35 31.77
CA ALA A 217 -30.43 16.94 31.40
C ALA A 217 -28.98 16.40 31.51
N GLN A 218 -28.00 17.28 31.76
CA GLN A 218 -26.55 16.98 31.74
C GLN A 218 -26.09 16.25 30.46
N MET A 219 -26.70 16.60 29.33
CA MET A 219 -26.40 15.99 28.05
C MET A 219 -26.45 17.03 26.94
N TYR A 220 -25.67 16.79 25.89
CA TYR A 220 -25.75 17.59 24.67
C TYR A 220 -26.99 17.22 23.87
N GLN A 221 -27.77 18.21 23.45
CA GLN A 221 -28.93 17.95 22.59
C GLN A 221 -28.45 17.70 21.15
N ASP A 222 -28.81 16.53 20.62
CA ASP A 222 -28.43 16.14 19.26
C ASP A 222 -29.54 16.48 18.28
N ASP A 223 -29.51 17.72 17.77
CA ASP A 223 -30.40 18.10 16.68
C ASP A 223 -29.97 17.41 15.37
N LYS A 224 -30.80 16.49 14.90
CA LYS A 224 -30.58 15.73 13.66
C LYS A 224 -30.65 16.61 12.41
N THR A 225 -31.25 17.80 12.49
CA THR A 225 -31.47 18.68 11.33
C THR A 225 -30.29 19.61 11.03
N ARG A 226 -29.29 19.67 11.92
CA ARG A 226 -28.15 20.60 11.79
C ARG A 226 -27.17 20.29 10.65
N PHE A 227 -27.21 19.06 10.13
CA PHE A 227 -26.32 18.61 9.06
C PHE A 227 -27.06 18.67 7.73
N TYR A 228 -26.52 19.48 6.81
CA TYR A 228 -27.06 19.61 5.46
C TYR A 228 -26.35 18.60 4.54
N PRO A 229 -27.08 17.68 3.90
CA PRO A 229 -26.47 16.75 2.95
C PRO A 229 -25.90 17.51 1.75
N ILE A 230 -24.75 17.06 1.27
CA ILE A 230 -24.16 17.55 0.03
C ILE A 230 -24.60 16.58 -1.08
N GLY A 231 -25.20 17.11 -2.14
CA GLY A 231 -25.61 16.30 -3.28
C GLY A 231 -24.41 15.70 -4.02
N GLY A 232 -24.59 14.50 -4.57
CA GLY A 232 -23.59 13.76 -5.34
C GLY A 232 -23.21 12.42 -4.71
N ASP A 233 -22.56 11.56 -5.51
CA ASP A 233 -22.17 10.22 -5.07
C ASP A 233 -20.88 10.23 -4.23
N VAL A 234 -19.92 11.06 -4.63
CA VAL A 234 -18.60 11.18 -4.00
C VAL A 234 -18.28 12.66 -3.81
N PHE A 235 -18.03 13.06 -2.57
CA PHE A 235 -17.51 14.37 -2.23
C PHE A 235 -15.99 14.31 -2.10
N VAL A 236 -15.30 15.16 -2.83
CA VAL A 236 -13.83 15.25 -2.81
C VAL A 236 -13.42 16.43 -1.94
N LEU A 237 -12.76 16.16 -0.83
CA LEU A 237 -12.24 17.18 0.08
C LEU A 237 -10.72 17.25 -0.07
N ARG A 238 -10.18 18.42 -0.44
CA ARG A 238 -8.74 18.65 -0.49
C ARG A 238 -8.18 18.80 0.91
N TYR A 239 -7.08 18.11 1.19
CA TYR A 239 -6.44 18.11 2.50
C TYR A 239 -5.82 19.47 2.86
N ASP A 240 -5.34 20.23 1.87
CA ASP A 240 -4.81 21.58 2.06
C ASP A 240 -5.83 22.56 2.70
N ASP A 241 -7.12 22.32 2.46
CA ASP A 241 -8.21 23.14 2.99
C ASP A 241 -8.64 22.69 4.40
N VAL A 242 -8.15 21.53 4.87
CA VAL A 242 -8.51 20.94 6.16
C VAL A 242 -7.60 21.46 7.26
N LYS A 243 -8.19 22.08 8.28
CA LYS A 243 -7.48 22.53 9.49
C LYS A 243 -7.28 21.41 10.50
N THR A 244 -8.34 20.65 10.75
CA THR A 244 -8.32 19.54 11.69
C THR A 244 -9.12 18.37 11.14
N LEU A 245 -8.65 17.16 11.44
CA LEU A 245 -9.21 15.91 10.96
C LEU A 245 -9.47 14.99 12.15
N ASN A 246 -10.71 14.53 12.27
CA ASN A 246 -11.10 13.50 13.22
C ASN A 246 -11.56 12.25 12.46
N VAL A 247 -11.13 11.07 12.90
CA VAL A 247 -11.46 9.79 12.29
C VAL A 247 -12.17 8.93 13.31
N THR A 248 -13.39 8.50 12.98
CA THR A 248 -14.22 7.62 13.82
C THR A 248 -14.35 6.27 13.15
N TYR A 249 -13.96 5.20 13.83
CA TYR A 249 -14.06 3.84 13.30
C TYR A 249 -15.45 3.26 13.51
N LEU A 250 -15.93 2.53 12.50
CA LEU A 250 -17.18 1.80 12.54
C LEU A 250 -16.88 0.30 12.68
N SER A 251 -17.47 -0.34 13.69
CA SER A 251 -17.39 -1.79 13.88
C SER A 251 -18.78 -2.39 13.78
N LEU A 252 -19.02 -3.19 12.75
CA LEU A 252 -20.24 -3.94 12.55
C LEU A 252 -20.17 -5.21 13.42
N HIS A 253 -20.64 -5.09 14.66
CA HIS A 253 -20.92 -6.27 15.46
C HIS A 253 -22.01 -7.08 14.75
N LYS A 254 -21.63 -8.22 14.16
CA LYS A 254 -22.58 -9.16 13.57
C LYS A 254 -23.51 -9.63 14.69
N LYS A 255 -24.71 -9.05 14.76
CA LYS A 255 -25.80 -9.58 15.60
C LYS A 255 -26.05 -11.01 15.13
N ARG A 256 -25.51 -12.00 15.85
CA ARG A 256 -26.12 -13.33 15.89
C ARG A 256 -27.52 -13.08 16.44
N GLN A 257 -28.54 -13.20 15.59
CA GLN A 257 -29.92 -13.28 16.04
C GLN A 257 -30.06 -14.57 16.86
N PHE A 258 -29.68 -14.51 18.14
CA PHE A 258 -30.30 -15.36 19.14
C PHE A 258 -31.67 -14.72 19.42
N GLY A 259 -32.71 -15.53 19.20
CA GLY A 259 -34.09 -15.08 19.18
C GLY A 259 -34.50 -14.28 20.41
N GLY A 260 -35.37 -13.30 20.17
CA GLY A 260 -36.20 -12.70 21.19
C GLY A 260 -35.57 -11.54 21.95
N GLN A 261 -35.36 -10.40 21.28
CA GLN A 261 -35.64 -9.08 21.86
C GLN A 261 -35.69 -8.04 20.73
N THR A 262 -36.76 -7.25 20.75
CA THR A 262 -37.21 -6.32 19.72
C THR A 262 -36.12 -5.30 19.32
N PRO A 263 -36.01 -4.95 18.02
CA PRO A 263 -35.01 -4.00 17.56
C PRO A 263 -35.39 -2.57 17.95
N VAL A 264 -34.45 -1.84 18.55
CA VAL A 264 -34.47 -0.37 18.52
C VAL A 264 -34.26 0.05 17.06
N GLN A 265 -35.30 0.62 16.48
CA GLN A 265 -35.35 1.12 15.12
C GLN A 265 -34.46 2.38 15.04
N VAL A 266 -33.29 2.26 14.42
CA VAL A 266 -32.54 3.43 13.97
C VAL A 266 -33.20 3.89 12.67
N ASP A 267 -34.09 4.87 12.81
CA ASP A 267 -34.79 5.51 11.70
C ASP A 267 -33.80 6.34 10.88
N LEU A 268 -33.20 5.71 9.88
CA LEU A 268 -32.52 6.37 8.77
C LEU A 268 -33.63 6.72 7.78
N GLY A 269 -34.15 7.95 7.85
CA GLY A 269 -35.23 8.47 7.01
C GLY A 269 -34.98 8.28 5.51
N LEU A 270 -35.32 7.09 5.02
CA LEU A 270 -35.28 6.67 3.62
C LEU A 270 -36.67 6.90 3.06
N SER A 271 -36.91 8.08 2.48
CA SER A 271 -38.01 8.25 1.54
C SER A 271 -37.54 7.87 0.14
N THR A 272 -38.18 6.83 -0.37
CA THR A 272 -38.15 6.31 -1.73
C THR A 272 -38.23 7.41 -2.79
N ILE A 273 -37.23 7.50 -3.67
CA ILE A 273 -37.40 8.08 -5.00
C ILE A 273 -36.74 7.15 -6.02
N MET A 274 -37.57 6.38 -6.72
CA MET A 274 -37.22 5.80 -8.03
C MET A 274 -37.18 6.93 -9.05
N HIS A 275 -36.11 7.06 -9.83
CA HIS A 275 -36.25 7.32 -11.27
C HIS A 275 -34.99 6.97 -12.09
N ARG A 276 -35.28 6.75 -13.36
CA ARG A 276 -34.60 6.04 -14.46
C ARG A 276 -33.67 6.95 -15.28
N THR A 277 -32.85 6.30 -16.12
CA THR A 277 -32.07 6.81 -17.30
C THR A 277 -30.79 7.61 -16.99
N GLY A 278 -29.66 7.48 -17.69
CA GLY A 278 -29.27 6.73 -18.89
C GLY A 278 -28.05 7.42 -19.52
N GLY A 279 -27.03 6.64 -19.92
CA GLY A 279 -26.11 6.96 -21.03
C GLY A 279 -25.03 8.05 -20.87
N ARG A 280 -23.77 7.59 -20.97
CA ARG A 280 -22.75 7.96 -21.99
C ARG A 280 -21.40 8.42 -21.41
N ASN A 281 -20.36 7.77 -21.96
CA ASN A 281 -18.93 7.93 -21.74
C ASN A 281 -18.42 9.35 -22.00
N GLU A 282 -17.40 9.76 -21.26
CA GLU A 282 -16.18 10.32 -21.86
C GLU A 282 -14.98 10.21 -20.90
N THR A 283 -13.88 9.71 -21.46
CA THR A 283 -12.61 9.43 -20.79
C THR A 283 -11.68 10.63 -20.86
N SER A 284 -11.21 11.12 -19.71
CA SER A 284 -10.00 11.92 -19.62
C SER A 284 -9.04 11.28 -18.62
N LYS A 285 -7.91 10.76 -19.13
CA LYS A 285 -6.87 10.09 -18.36
C LYS A 285 -5.96 11.14 -17.71
N HIS A 286 -6.28 11.54 -16.48
CA HIS A 286 -5.25 11.90 -15.50
C HIS A 286 -4.93 10.66 -14.68
N ILE A 287 -3.68 10.19 -14.77
CA ILE A 287 -3.19 9.11 -13.91
C ILE A 287 -2.92 9.73 -12.53
N SER A 288 -3.99 9.94 -11.75
CA SER A 288 -3.89 10.04 -10.30
C SER A 288 -4.00 8.62 -9.75
N ALA A 289 -3.08 8.24 -8.87
CA ALA A 289 -3.07 6.92 -8.23
C ALA A 289 -4.22 6.84 -7.22
N ARG A 290 -5.42 6.47 -7.70
CA ARG A 290 -6.59 6.22 -6.84
C ARG A 290 -6.30 5.05 -5.91
N GLN A 291 -6.05 5.31 -4.63
CA GLN A 291 -5.98 4.28 -3.62
C GLN A 291 -7.39 3.98 -3.14
N ARG A 292 -8.00 2.95 -3.74
CA ARG A 292 -9.23 2.38 -3.19
C ARG A 292 -8.82 1.49 -2.03
N THR A 293 -9.11 1.91 -0.81
CA THR A 293 -9.11 0.99 0.32
C THR A 293 -10.19 -0.04 0.03
N ASP A 294 -9.79 -1.28 -0.28
CA ASP A 294 -10.71 -2.41 -0.37
C ASP A 294 -11.28 -2.68 1.02
N PHE A 295 -12.23 -1.86 1.46
CA PHE A 295 -13.19 -2.27 2.46
C PHE A 295 -13.98 -3.44 1.87
N PRO A 296 -14.31 -4.49 2.66
CA PRO A 296 -15.15 -5.57 2.17
C PRO A 296 -16.43 -4.96 1.61
N ARG A 297 -16.61 -5.07 0.28
CA ARG A 297 -17.81 -4.58 -0.39
C ARG A 297 -19.01 -5.21 0.31
N LEU A 298 -19.96 -4.36 0.71
CA LEU A 298 -21.31 -4.77 1.05
C LEU A 298 -21.86 -5.53 -0.16
N VAL A 299 -21.76 -6.86 -0.12
CA VAL A 299 -22.55 -7.73 -0.98
C VAL A 299 -23.95 -7.61 -0.42
N ASN A 300 -24.85 -6.96 -1.17
CA ASN A 300 -26.27 -7.08 -0.92
C ASN A 300 -26.59 -8.58 -1.00
N ALA A 301 -26.91 -9.16 0.14
CA ALA A 301 -27.54 -10.48 0.20
C ALA A 301 -29.01 -10.24 -0.16
N ASP A 302 -29.38 -10.68 -1.36
CA ASP A 302 -30.76 -11.11 -1.62
C ASP A 302 -31.02 -12.43 -0.85
#